data_AF-A0A2V3Y2L5-F1
#
_entry.id   AF-A0A2V3Y2L5-F1
#
_cell.length_a   1.000
_cell.length_b   1.000
_cell.length_c   1.000
_cell.angle_alpha   90.00
_cell.angle_beta   90.00
_cell.angle_gamma   90.00
#
_symmetry.space_group_name_H-M   'P 1'
#
loop_
_entity.id
_entity.type
_entity.pdbx_description
1 polymer ?
#
loop_
_entity_poly.entity_id
_entity_poly.type
_entity_poly.pdbx_seq_one_letter_code
_entity_poly.pdbx_strand_id
1 'polypeptide(L)'
;MKRLKRNQLFFGTLLMMTFLLGTAVPALAGQTPGVLDCVEGDSVRGWAWNSSDPASAVEVKVTVTNQATGQTEAEYTAPADDYREDLVRKGTGTGNYGFEVIVPWESYEDGSYLVEAYASGMKLSSPKVHSVGDMQVMSSDGSAGTLRSLGVFKTTGYCPCSACSEGWGRHTSTGAIASANHTIAVDPRVIPYGSRIMINGVIYTAEDRGGAVKGNHVDIFFNTHGETRAYGTRSAEVFLVQ
;
A
#
# COMPACT_ATOMS: atom_id res chain seq x y z
N MET A 1 22.66 81.77 44.19
CA MET A 1 23.20 80.58 44.88
C MET A 1 22.63 79.32 44.24
N LYS A 2 23.52 78.43 43.76
CA LYS A 2 23.33 76.99 43.41
C LYS A 2 22.31 76.64 42.30
N ARG A 3 22.56 75.74 41.35
CA ARG A 3 23.73 74.99 40.85
C ARG A 3 23.27 74.33 39.53
N LEU A 4 24.23 74.15 38.61
CA LEU A 4 24.22 73.48 37.30
C LEU A 4 23.14 72.43 37.01
N LYS A 5 22.71 72.36 35.74
CA LYS A 5 22.61 71.07 35.03
C LYS A 5 23.18 71.16 33.61
N ARG A 6 24.04 70.19 33.32
CA ARG A 6 24.83 69.97 32.11
C ARG A 6 23.99 69.17 31.11
N ASN A 7 23.68 69.78 29.96
CA ASN A 7 23.08 69.12 28.80
C ASN A 7 24.17 68.77 27.79
N GLN A 8 24.37 67.49 27.51
CA GLN A 8 24.94 66.95 26.28
C GLN A 8 24.19 65.62 26.02
N LEU A 9 23.11 65.70 25.22
CA LEU A 9 23.00 65.08 23.90
C LEU A 9 23.41 63.59 23.84
N PHE A 10 22.42 62.70 23.93
CA PHE A 10 21.87 61.88 22.84
C PHE A 10 22.75 61.70 21.58
N PHE A 11 22.79 60.59 20.84
CA PHE A 11 21.95 59.39 20.66
C PHE A 11 22.87 58.43 19.86
N GLY A 12 23.01 57.16 20.19
CA GLY A 12 22.30 56.11 19.46
C GLY A 12 23.27 55.05 18.93
N THR A 13 23.54 54.03 19.76
CA THR A 13 24.34 52.86 19.44
C THR A 13 23.60 51.89 18.52
N LEU A 14 24.19 51.70 17.34
CA LEU A 14 24.40 50.45 16.60
C LEU A 14 23.53 49.23 16.98
N LEU A 15 22.58 48.94 16.08
CA LEU A 15 22.08 47.64 15.63
C LEU A 15 22.72 46.40 16.31
N MET A 16 22.00 45.78 17.25
CA MET A 16 22.29 44.41 17.71
C MET A 16 21.11 43.51 17.33
N MET A 17 21.20 42.92 16.13
CA MET A 17 20.25 41.91 15.66
C MET A 17 20.56 40.61 16.41
N THR A 18 19.67 40.22 17.32
CA THR A 18 19.83 39.03 18.14
C THR A 18 19.68 37.75 17.33
N PHE A 19 20.68 36.91 17.51
CA PHE A 19 20.91 35.59 16.96
C PHE A 19 19.83 34.61 17.45
N LEU A 20 18.98 34.11 16.55
CA LEU A 20 18.18 32.90 16.76
C LEU A 20 18.84 31.78 15.96
N LEU A 21 19.80 31.10 16.59
CA LEU A 21 20.24 29.78 16.14
C LEU A 21 19.07 28.82 16.33
N GLY A 22 18.29 28.62 15.28
CA GLY A 22 17.42 27.46 15.17
C GLY A 22 18.30 26.21 15.17
N THR A 23 18.31 25.48 16.28
CA THR A 23 18.82 24.12 16.28
C THR A 23 17.86 23.30 15.42
N ALA A 24 18.26 23.05 14.18
CA ALA A 24 17.65 22.01 13.38
C ALA A 24 17.82 20.70 14.15
N VAL A 25 16.73 20.18 14.72
CA VAL A 25 16.70 18.81 15.20
C VAL A 25 16.89 17.95 13.96
N PRO A 26 17.98 17.17 13.84
CA PRO A 26 18.05 16.20 12.77
C PRO A 26 16.90 15.22 13.00
N ALA A 27 15.93 15.19 12.09
CA ALA A 27 14.99 14.10 12.00
C ALA A 27 15.83 12.86 11.67
N LEU A 28 16.16 12.07 12.69
CA LEU A 28 16.63 10.70 12.48
C LEU A 28 15.58 10.04 11.60
N ALA A 29 15.95 9.75 10.36
CA ALA A 29 15.19 8.86 9.50
C ALA A 29 15.07 7.54 10.28
N GLY A 30 13.91 7.33 10.91
CA GLY A 30 13.68 6.18 11.76
C GLY A 30 13.97 4.92 10.96
N GLN A 31 14.87 4.08 11.46
CA GLN A 31 15.07 2.75 10.89
C GLN A 31 13.72 2.05 10.95
N THR A 32 13.23 1.58 9.80
CA THR A 32 11.95 0.89 9.75
C THR A 32 12.05 -0.37 10.61
N PRO A 33 11.16 -0.55 11.60
CA PRO A 33 11.26 -1.62 12.59
C PRO A 33 11.03 -3.01 12.00
N GLY A 34 10.60 -3.08 10.73
CA GLY A 34 10.30 -4.32 10.05
C GLY A 34 9.45 -4.14 8.79
N VAL A 35 9.10 -5.27 8.17
CA VAL A 35 8.23 -5.35 6.99
C VAL A 35 7.21 -6.45 7.22
N LEU A 36 5.96 -6.17 6.85
CA LEU A 36 4.92 -7.19 6.70
C LEU A 36 5.02 -7.77 5.29
N ASP A 37 5.45 -9.03 5.18
CA ASP A 37 5.80 -9.64 3.90
C ASP A 37 4.56 -10.11 3.14
N CYS A 38 3.69 -10.90 3.78
CA CYS A 38 2.48 -11.43 3.15
C CYS A 38 1.36 -11.80 4.13
N VAL A 39 0.17 -11.98 3.56
CA VAL A 39 -0.97 -12.69 4.14
C VAL A 39 -1.31 -13.80 3.14
N GLU A 40 -1.09 -15.05 3.50
CA GLU A 40 -1.29 -16.23 2.65
C GLU A 40 -2.07 -17.30 3.42
N GLY A 41 -3.29 -17.59 2.98
CA GLY A 41 -4.23 -18.37 3.79
C GLY A 41 -4.45 -17.69 5.14
N ASP A 42 -4.34 -18.46 6.22
CA ASP A 42 -4.46 -17.96 7.59
C ASP A 42 -3.16 -17.35 8.13
N SER A 43 -2.06 -17.46 7.38
CA SER A 43 -0.73 -17.04 7.84
C SER A 43 -0.43 -15.59 7.46
N VAL A 44 -0.11 -14.78 8.47
CA VAL A 44 0.40 -13.41 8.35
C VAL A 44 1.88 -13.42 8.76
N ARG A 45 2.77 -13.10 7.82
CA ARG A 45 4.23 -13.22 8.03
C ARG A 45 4.96 -11.93 7.75
N GLY A 46 6.08 -11.76 8.43
CA GLY A 46 6.99 -10.66 8.20
C GLY A 46 8.28 -10.81 8.99
N TRP A 47 8.96 -9.69 9.18
CA TRP A 47 10.07 -9.61 10.10
C TRP A 47 10.06 -8.29 10.85
N ALA A 48 10.54 -8.32 12.10
CA ALA A 48 10.70 -7.15 12.94
C ALA A 48 12.00 -7.23 13.73
N TRP A 49 12.72 -6.12 13.82
CA TRP A 49 14.02 -6.06 14.45
C TRP A 49 14.20 -4.74 15.21
N ASN A 50 14.82 -4.84 16.39
CA ASN A 50 15.30 -3.69 17.15
C ASN A 50 16.81 -3.55 16.98
N SER A 51 17.24 -2.54 16.23
CA SER A 51 18.66 -2.25 16.03
C SER A 51 19.42 -1.89 17.31
N SER A 52 18.71 -1.41 18.34
CA SER A 52 19.30 -1.03 19.62
C SER A 52 19.53 -2.24 20.52
N ASP A 53 18.83 -3.35 20.27
CA ASP A 53 19.03 -4.64 20.95
C ASP A 53 18.86 -5.81 19.97
N PRO A 54 19.86 -6.06 19.09
CA PRO A 54 19.75 -7.08 18.04
C PRO A 54 19.72 -8.52 18.55
N ALA A 55 20.01 -8.75 19.82
CA ALA A 55 20.00 -10.08 20.42
C ALA A 55 18.62 -10.46 20.99
N SER A 56 17.74 -9.49 21.18
CA SER A 56 16.41 -9.70 21.76
C SER A 56 15.34 -9.83 20.68
N ALA A 57 14.46 -10.82 20.85
CA ALA A 57 13.28 -10.99 20.03
C ALA A 57 12.29 -9.85 20.30
N VAL A 58 11.74 -9.26 19.24
CA VAL A 58 10.76 -8.17 19.37
C VAL A 58 9.36 -8.74 19.33
N GLU A 59 8.49 -8.33 20.24
CA GLU A 59 7.08 -8.68 20.16
C GLU A 59 6.40 -7.87 19.05
N VAL A 60 5.79 -8.57 18.10
CA VAL A 60 5.03 -8.00 16.99
C VAL A 60 3.56 -8.10 17.30
N LYS A 61 2.86 -6.96 17.18
CA LYS A 61 1.41 -6.88 17.24
C LYS A 61 0.84 -6.73 15.83
N VAL A 62 0.05 -7.69 15.37
CA VAL A 62 -0.73 -7.63 14.14
C VAL A 62 -2.14 -7.17 14.47
N THR A 63 -2.60 -6.11 13.82
CA THR A 63 -3.97 -5.56 13.96
C THR A 63 -4.76 -5.81 12.69
N VAL A 64 -5.98 -6.30 12.84
CA VAL A 64 -6.92 -6.56 11.75
C VAL A 64 -8.07 -5.57 11.86
N THR A 65 -8.20 -4.67 10.90
CA THR A 65 -9.18 -3.58 10.88
C THR A 65 -10.14 -3.74 9.72
N ASN A 66 -11.44 -3.81 10.00
CA ASN A 66 -12.47 -3.81 8.97
C ASN A 66 -12.46 -2.47 8.23
N GLN A 67 -12.27 -2.49 6.92
CA GLN A 67 -12.15 -1.27 6.12
C GLN A 67 -13.49 -0.53 5.95
N ALA A 68 -14.63 -1.22 6.09
CA ALA A 68 -15.94 -0.61 5.96
C ALA A 68 -16.33 0.19 7.21
N THR A 69 -16.08 -0.36 8.40
CA THR A 69 -16.43 0.26 9.68
C THR A 69 -15.30 1.09 10.26
N GLY A 70 -14.04 0.81 9.86
CA GLY A 70 -12.84 1.34 10.49
C GLY A 70 -12.57 0.74 11.87
N GLN A 71 -13.32 -0.30 12.27
CA GLN A 71 -13.19 -0.96 13.56
C GLN A 71 -12.06 -2.00 13.52
N THR A 72 -11.18 -1.96 14.52
CA THR A 72 -10.22 -3.04 14.76
C THR A 72 -10.96 -4.23 15.35
N GLU A 73 -11.07 -5.31 14.58
CA GLU A 73 -11.80 -6.52 14.97
C GLU A 73 -10.96 -7.45 15.83
N ALA A 74 -9.64 -7.46 15.61
CA ALA A 74 -8.74 -8.26 16.43
C ALA A 74 -7.32 -7.71 16.46
N GLU A 75 -6.61 -8.09 17.51
CA GLU A 75 -5.17 -7.93 17.64
C GLU A 75 -4.56 -9.29 17.99
N TYR A 76 -3.47 -9.63 17.33
CA TYR A 76 -2.69 -10.84 17.56
C TYR A 76 -1.25 -10.46 17.89
N THR A 77 -0.59 -11.25 18.71
CA THR A 77 0.82 -11.04 19.05
C THR A 77 1.65 -12.28 18.76
N ALA A 78 2.88 -12.08 18.29
CA ALA A 78 3.88 -13.12 18.11
C ALA A 78 5.29 -12.57 18.38
N PRO A 79 6.19 -13.39 18.94
CA PRO A 79 7.61 -13.03 18.99
C PRO A 79 8.21 -13.06 17.58
N ALA A 80 9.11 -12.12 17.31
CA ALA A 80 9.94 -12.13 16.11
C ALA A 80 11.28 -12.80 16.40
N ASP A 81 11.29 -14.13 16.51
CA ASP A 81 12.47 -14.96 16.83
C ASP A 81 12.78 -16.03 15.77
N ASP A 82 12.00 -16.11 14.70
CA ASP A 82 12.23 -17.08 13.63
C ASP A 82 13.47 -16.74 12.81
N TYR A 83 14.31 -17.76 12.58
CA TYR A 83 15.52 -17.62 11.77
C TYR A 83 15.21 -17.43 10.29
N ARG A 84 15.81 -16.39 9.71
CA ARG A 84 15.73 -16.06 8.29
C ARG A 84 17.10 -15.77 7.69
N GLU A 85 17.56 -16.68 6.84
CA GLU A 85 18.84 -16.57 6.16
C GLU A 85 18.92 -15.31 5.26
N ASP A 86 17.80 -14.89 4.66
CA ASP A 86 17.79 -13.74 3.76
C ASP A 86 18.04 -12.41 4.50
N LEU A 87 17.69 -12.32 5.77
CA LEU A 87 17.97 -11.15 6.62
C LEU A 87 19.46 -11.06 6.97
N VAL A 88 20.11 -12.20 7.25
CA VAL A 88 21.56 -12.28 7.47
C VAL A 88 22.32 -11.78 6.23
N ARG A 89 21.92 -12.25 5.03
CA ARG A 89 22.55 -11.83 3.77
C ARG A 89 22.39 -10.33 3.49
N LYS A 90 21.33 -9.69 4.01
CA LYS A 90 21.09 -8.24 3.92
C LYS A 90 21.83 -7.43 4.98
N GLY A 91 22.59 -8.08 5.87
CA GLY A 91 23.29 -7.42 6.97
C GLY A 91 22.39 -7.06 8.15
N THR A 92 21.18 -7.61 8.23
CA THR A 92 20.27 -7.44 9.35
C THR A 92 20.61 -8.46 10.43
N GLY A 93 21.60 -8.13 11.27
CA GLY A 93 21.92 -8.83 12.53
C GLY A 93 22.08 -10.35 12.42
N THR A 94 21.46 -11.07 13.37
CA THR A 94 21.54 -12.54 13.51
C THR A 94 20.59 -13.31 12.57
N GLY A 95 19.59 -12.61 12.01
CA GLY A 95 18.54 -13.20 11.18
C GLY A 95 17.36 -13.80 11.96
N ASN A 96 17.41 -13.86 13.29
CA ASN A 96 16.32 -14.36 14.15
C ASN A 96 15.27 -13.28 14.40
N TYR A 97 14.61 -12.83 13.32
CA TYR A 97 13.72 -11.66 13.34
C TYR A 97 12.42 -11.90 12.58
N GLY A 98 12.18 -13.12 12.09
CA GLY A 98 10.92 -13.48 11.44
C GLY A 98 9.80 -13.66 12.46
N PHE A 99 8.56 -13.37 12.04
CA PHE A 99 7.36 -13.71 12.81
C PHE A 99 6.30 -14.31 11.90
N GLU A 100 5.46 -15.15 12.49
CA GLU A 100 4.25 -15.70 11.88
C GLU A 100 3.08 -15.60 12.86
N VAL A 101 1.94 -15.11 12.38
CA VAL A 101 0.68 -15.05 13.12
C VAL A 101 -0.38 -15.80 12.32
N ILE A 102 -1.15 -16.65 13.00
CA ILE A 102 -2.29 -17.33 12.41
C ILE A 102 -3.56 -16.54 12.71
N VAL A 103 -4.23 -16.06 11.67
CA VAL A 103 -5.49 -15.32 11.76
C VAL A 103 -6.62 -16.23 11.25
N PRO A 104 -7.61 -16.58 12.09
CA PRO A 104 -8.73 -17.43 11.70
C PRO A 104 -9.75 -16.63 10.87
N TRP A 105 -9.46 -16.39 9.59
CA TRP A 105 -10.30 -15.59 8.70
C TRP A 105 -11.74 -16.11 8.58
N GLU A 106 -11.94 -17.42 8.78
CA GLU A 106 -13.25 -18.06 8.77
C GLU A 106 -14.22 -17.56 9.86
N SER A 107 -13.72 -16.93 10.93
CA SER A 107 -14.58 -16.35 11.98
C SER A 107 -15.01 -14.91 11.70
N TYR A 108 -14.48 -14.29 10.65
CA TYR A 108 -14.77 -12.91 10.28
C TYR A 108 -15.98 -12.84 9.37
N GLU A 109 -16.72 -11.73 9.45
CA GLU A 109 -17.79 -11.47 8.49
C GLU A 109 -17.22 -11.21 7.09
N ASP A 110 -18.07 -11.37 6.07
CA ASP A 110 -17.69 -11.04 4.70
C ASP A 110 -17.32 -9.56 4.60
N GLY A 111 -16.10 -9.26 4.12
CA GLY A 111 -15.57 -7.91 4.15
C GLY A 111 -14.10 -7.82 3.75
N SER A 112 -13.59 -6.59 3.74
CA SER A 112 -12.19 -6.29 3.45
C SER A 112 -11.51 -5.80 4.73
N TYR A 113 -10.36 -6.40 5.05
CA TYR A 113 -9.65 -6.23 6.30
C TYR A 113 -8.23 -5.72 6.05
N LEU A 114 -7.92 -4.55 6.59
CA LEU A 114 -6.58 -4.00 6.62
C LEU A 114 -5.78 -4.69 7.74
N VAL A 115 -4.69 -5.33 7.35
CA VAL A 115 -3.72 -6.00 8.21
C VAL A 115 -2.49 -5.11 8.35
N GLU A 116 -2.24 -4.66 9.57
CA GLU A 116 -1.09 -3.84 9.92
C GLU A 116 -0.29 -4.55 11.01
N ALA A 117 1.02 -4.34 11.05
CA ALA A 117 1.87 -4.89 12.09
C ALA A 117 2.64 -3.77 12.78
N TYR A 118 2.90 -3.95 14.07
CA TYR A 118 3.60 -3.00 14.91
C TYR A 118 4.65 -3.72 15.74
N ALA A 119 5.83 -3.12 15.89
CA ALA A 119 6.90 -3.61 16.74
C ALA A 119 7.35 -2.46 17.64
N SER A 120 7.36 -2.67 18.96
CA SER A 120 7.67 -1.64 19.95
C SER A 120 6.87 -0.33 19.76
N GLY A 121 5.60 -0.44 19.35
CA GLY A 121 4.71 0.69 19.09
C GLY A 121 4.93 1.40 17.75
N MET A 122 5.93 1.01 16.96
CA MET A 122 6.18 1.54 15.62
C MET A 122 5.55 0.65 14.56
N LYS A 123 4.86 1.25 13.60
CA LYS A 123 4.23 0.54 12.48
C LYS A 123 5.28 -0.04 11.53
N LEU A 124 5.13 -1.31 11.18
CA LEU A 124 5.91 -1.98 10.13
C LEU A 124 5.51 -1.45 8.75
N SER A 125 6.44 -1.57 7.81
CA SER A 125 6.17 -1.19 6.42
C SER A 125 5.32 -2.25 5.69
N SER A 126 4.65 -1.82 4.61
CA SER A 126 3.84 -2.66 3.71
C SER A 126 2.58 -3.30 4.35
N PRO A 127 1.61 -2.51 4.85
CA PRO A 127 0.33 -3.06 5.30
C PRO A 127 -0.33 -3.87 4.18
N LYS A 128 -1.08 -4.91 4.57
CA LYS A 128 -1.76 -5.82 3.64
C LYS A 128 -3.25 -5.66 3.77
N VAL A 129 -3.98 -6.03 2.73
CA VAL A 129 -5.44 -6.15 2.80
C VAL A 129 -5.78 -7.60 2.51
N HIS A 130 -6.59 -8.19 3.36
CA HIS A 130 -7.13 -9.53 3.23
C HIS A 130 -8.65 -9.42 3.19
N SER A 131 -9.29 -10.23 2.36
CA SER A 131 -10.73 -10.14 2.15
C SER A 131 -11.35 -11.48 2.48
N VAL A 132 -12.44 -11.43 3.25
CA VAL A 132 -13.20 -12.58 3.72
C VAL A 132 -14.53 -12.60 2.98
N GLY A 133 -14.93 -13.77 2.48
CA GLY A 133 -16.22 -13.96 1.82
C GLY A 133 -16.37 -13.41 0.39
N ASP A 134 -17.58 -13.61 -0.15
CA ASP A 134 -18.01 -13.17 -1.48
C ASP A 134 -19.11 -12.10 -1.33
N MET A 135 -18.85 -10.86 -1.73
CA MET A 135 -19.79 -9.75 -1.61
C MET A 135 -20.90 -9.84 -2.67
N GLN A 136 -22.16 -10.08 -2.30
CA GLN A 136 -23.26 -10.13 -3.27
C GLN A 136 -23.53 -8.74 -3.87
N VAL A 137 -23.49 -8.64 -5.21
CA VAL A 137 -23.94 -7.48 -5.98
C VAL A 137 -25.26 -7.79 -6.67
N MET A 138 -26.30 -7.06 -6.27
CA MET A 138 -27.58 -7.06 -6.99
C MET A 138 -27.42 -6.20 -8.24
N SER A 139 -27.41 -6.83 -9.41
CA SER A 139 -27.44 -6.12 -10.68
C SER A 139 -28.83 -5.49 -10.88
N SER A 140 -28.88 -4.39 -11.62
CA SER A 140 -30.12 -3.64 -11.90
C SER A 140 -31.17 -4.43 -12.70
N ASP A 141 -30.80 -5.60 -13.23
CA ASP A 141 -31.68 -6.54 -13.92
C ASP A 141 -32.24 -7.64 -13.00
N GLY A 142 -31.95 -7.60 -11.70
CA GLY A 142 -32.38 -8.61 -10.74
C GLY A 142 -31.52 -9.88 -10.70
N SER A 143 -30.42 -9.94 -11.47
CA SER A 143 -29.43 -11.01 -11.35
C SER A 143 -28.51 -10.74 -10.16
N ALA A 144 -28.49 -11.67 -9.20
CA ALA A 144 -27.50 -11.67 -8.13
C ALA A 144 -26.17 -12.16 -8.72
N GLY A 145 -25.19 -11.27 -8.81
CA GLY A 145 -23.79 -11.65 -9.03
C GLY A 145 -23.05 -11.68 -7.69
N THR A 146 -22.03 -12.52 -7.55
CA THR A 146 -21.14 -12.49 -6.38
C THR A 146 -19.83 -11.80 -6.73
N LEU A 147 -19.30 -10.99 -5.80
CA LEU A 147 -17.99 -10.36 -5.90
C LEU A 147 -17.03 -11.10 -4.99
N ARG A 148 -16.15 -11.91 -5.56
CA ARG A 148 -15.06 -12.53 -4.80
C ARG A 148 -13.86 -11.64 -4.83
N SER A 149 -13.37 -11.18 -3.69
CA SER A 149 -12.15 -10.38 -3.69
C SER A 149 -10.95 -11.22 -4.15
N LEU A 150 -10.11 -10.61 -4.97
CA LEU A 150 -8.81 -11.15 -5.39
C LEU A 150 -7.66 -10.50 -4.61
N GLY A 151 -7.96 -9.55 -3.72
CA GLY A 151 -6.99 -8.77 -2.96
C GLY A 151 -6.56 -7.48 -3.66
N VAL A 152 -5.48 -6.85 -3.18
CA VAL A 152 -4.97 -5.58 -3.70
C VAL A 152 -4.01 -5.81 -4.86
N PHE A 153 -4.32 -5.17 -5.99
CA PHE A 153 -3.51 -5.18 -7.20
C PHE A 153 -2.86 -3.81 -7.39
N LYS A 154 -1.66 -3.82 -7.97
CA LYS A 154 -1.12 -2.62 -8.63
C LYS A 154 -2.01 -2.34 -9.84
N THR A 155 -2.47 -1.10 -9.98
CA THR A 155 -3.20 -0.66 -11.16
C THR A 155 -2.43 0.44 -11.88
N THR A 156 -2.34 0.32 -13.20
CA THR A 156 -1.76 1.33 -14.09
C THR A 156 -2.71 1.64 -15.23
N GLY A 157 -2.31 2.53 -16.14
CA GLY A 157 -3.11 2.86 -17.31
C GLY A 157 -2.28 2.85 -18.59
N TYR A 158 -2.87 2.29 -19.64
CA TYR A 158 -2.36 2.32 -21.01
C TYR A 158 -3.41 2.88 -21.97
N CYS A 159 -2.98 3.26 -23.16
CA CYS A 159 -3.84 3.85 -24.17
C CYS A 159 -3.34 3.48 -25.57
N PRO A 160 -4.07 3.81 -26.65
CA PRO A 160 -3.72 3.32 -27.98
C PRO A 160 -2.56 4.08 -28.63
N CYS A 161 -1.85 4.96 -27.91
CA CYS A 161 -0.67 5.60 -28.47
C CYS A 161 0.47 4.59 -28.64
N SER A 162 1.37 4.83 -29.59
CA SER A 162 2.47 3.92 -29.89
C SER A 162 3.40 3.67 -28.70
N ALA A 163 3.57 4.65 -27.82
CA ALA A 163 4.41 4.52 -26.62
C ALA A 163 3.82 3.59 -25.55
N CYS A 164 2.49 3.56 -25.39
CA CYS A 164 1.83 2.71 -24.39
C CYS A 164 1.49 1.33 -24.93
N SER A 165 1.18 1.22 -26.23
CA SER A 165 0.71 -0.01 -26.88
C SER A 165 1.76 -0.67 -27.77
N GLU A 166 3.01 -0.19 -27.79
CA GLU A 166 4.07 -0.67 -28.69
C GLU A 166 3.65 -0.64 -30.19
N GLY A 167 2.77 0.31 -30.55
CA GLY A 167 2.24 0.46 -31.91
C GLY A 167 1.02 -0.41 -32.25
N TRP A 168 0.56 -1.25 -31.32
CA TRP A 168 -0.62 -2.10 -31.51
C TRP A 168 -1.96 -1.34 -31.41
N GLY A 169 -1.95 -0.10 -30.91
CA GLY A 169 -3.14 0.73 -30.83
C GLY A 169 -4.18 0.13 -29.88
N ARG A 170 -5.34 -0.26 -30.43
CA ARG A 170 -6.46 -0.85 -29.65
C ARG A 170 -6.52 -2.37 -29.75
N HIS A 171 -5.60 -3.01 -30.46
CA HIS A 171 -5.63 -4.45 -30.65
C HIS A 171 -5.18 -5.16 -29.37
N THR A 172 -6.10 -5.91 -28.76
CA THR A 172 -5.81 -6.70 -27.56
C THR A 172 -5.35 -8.11 -27.90
N SER A 173 -4.72 -8.80 -26.95
CA SER A 173 -4.27 -10.18 -27.11
C SER A 173 -5.38 -11.21 -27.35
N THR A 174 -6.64 -10.91 -26.98
CA THR A 174 -7.79 -11.76 -27.31
C THR A 174 -8.40 -11.47 -28.68
N GLY A 175 -7.98 -10.39 -29.35
CA GLY A 175 -8.55 -9.92 -30.60
C GLY A 175 -9.71 -8.92 -30.43
N ALA A 176 -10.13 -8.64 -29.20
CA ALA A 176 -11.08 -7.57 -28.91
C ALA A 176 -10.47 -6.19 -29.22
N ILE A 177 -11.32 -5.20 -29.48
CA ILE A 177 -10.91 -3.80 -29.65
C ILE A 177 -11.02 -3.09 -28.30
N ALA A 178 -9.89 -2.64 -27.78
CA ALA A 178 -9.81 -2.02 -26.48
C ALA A 178 -10.69 -0.77 -26.38
N SER A 179 -11.46 -0.67 -25.29
CA SER A 179 -12.34 0.46 -24.99
C SER A 179 -12.25 0.87 -23.52
N ALA A 180 -12.36 2.18 -23.26
CA ALA A 180 -12.25 2.71 -21.90
C ALA A 180 -13.46 2.30 -21.05
N ASN A 181 -13.25 2.16 -19.74
CA ASN A 181 -14.25 1.62 -18.80
C ASN A 181 -14.73 0.19 -19.14
N HIS A 182 -13.93 -0.56 -19.90
CA HIS A 182 -14.26 -1.94 -20.27
C HIS A 182 -13.00 -2.81 -20.33
N THR A 183 -12.02 -2.47 -21.14
CA THR A 183 -10.86 -3.34 -21.39
C THR A 183 -9.76 -3.16 -20.35
N ILE A 184 -9.21 -4.29 -19.89
CA ILE A 184 -7.99 -4.34 -19.06
C ILE A 184 -6.98 -5.35 -19.62
N ALA A 185 -5.71 -5.05 -19.40
CA ALA A 185 -4.62 -5.99 -19.55
C ALA A 185 -4.28 -6.63 -18.19
N VAL A 186 -4.09 -7.94 -18.16
CA VAL A 186 -3.86 -8.74 -16.94
C VAL A 186 -2.78 -9.80 -17.14
N ASP A 187 -2.40 -10.49 -16.05
CA ASP A 187 -1.75 -11.78 -16.12
C ASP A 187 -2.82 -12.90 -16.22
N PRO A 188 -2.96 -13.60 -17.35
CA PRO A 188 -4.00 -14.62 -17.54
C PRO A 188 -3.92 -15.81 -16.58
N ARG A 189 -2.77 -16.00 -15.92
CA ARG A 189 -2.58 -17.05 -14.90
C ARG A 189 -3.22 -16.69 -13.55
N VAL A 190 -3.46 -15.39 -13.31
CA VAL A 190 -4.10 -14.86 -12.10
C VAL A 190 -5.56 -14.49 -12.40
N ILE A 191 -5.80 -13.78 -13.51
CA ILE A 191 -7.13 -13.39 -13.98
C ILE A 191 -7.30 -13.90 -15.41
N PRO A 192 -7.96 -15.05 -15.64
CA PRO A 192 -8.15 -15.61 -16.97
C PRO A 192 -8.89 -14.65 -17.92
N TYR A 193 -8.63 -14.76 -19.23
CA TYR A 193 -9.36 -13.97 -20.23
C TYR A 193 -10.88 -14.20 -20.16
N GLY A 194 -11.64 -13.13 -20.43
CA GLY A 194 -13.10 -13.11 -20.31
C GLY A 194 -13.61 -12.90 -18.89
N SER A 195 -12.75 -13.02 -17.86
CA SER A 195 -13.13 -12.69 -16.48
C SER A 195 -13.57 -11.24 -16.38
N ARG A 196 -14.63 -10.99 -15.62
CA ARG A 196 -15.09 -9.64 -15.29
C ARG A 196 -14.60 -9.30 -13.89
N ILE A 197 -13.93 -8.16 -13.74
CA ILE A 197 -13.45 -7.70 -12.43
C ILE A 197 -13.96 -6.30 -12.14
N MET A 198 -14.24 -6.02 -10.88
CA MET A 198 -14.58 -4.69 -10.40
C MET A 198 -13.37 -4.03 -9.75
N ILE A 199 -13.10 -2.79 -10.16
CA ILE A 199 -12.05 -1.93 -9.58
C ILE A 199 -12.70 -0.56 -9.33
N ASN A 200 -12.72 -0.11 -8.08
CA ASN A 200 -13.31 1.18 -7.67
C ASN A 200 -14.75 1.39 -8.20
N GLY A 201 -15.58 0.34 -8.20
CA GLY A 201 -16.97 0.39 -8.65
C GLY A 201 -17.19 0.33 -10.17
N VAL A 202 -16.13 0.19 -10.97
CA VAL A 202 -16.24 0.00 -12.43
C VAL A 202 -15.91 -1.45 -12.77
N ILE A 203 -16.76 -2.10 -13.58
CA ILE A 203 -16.55 -3.47 -14.05
C ILE A 203 -15.80 -3.45 -15.38
N TYR A 204 -14.72 -4.20 -15.44
CA TYR A 204 -13.86 -4.37 -16.61
C TYR A 204 -13.84 -5.85 -17.04
N THR A 205 -13.40 -6.11 -18.26
CA THR A 205 -13.24 -7.44 -18.85
C THR A 205 -11.78 -7.68 -19.19
N ALA A 206 -11.25 -8.82 -18.73
CA ALA A 206 -9.89 -9.28 -19.04
C ALA A 206 -9.77 -9.69 -20.51
N GLU A 207 -9.24 -8.80 -21.34
CA GLU A 207 -9.17 -8.98 -22.80
C GLU A 207 -7.75 -8.84 -23.35
N ASP A 208 -6.82 -8.28 -22.57
CA ASP A 208 -5.47 -7.98 -23.04
C ASP A 208 -4.36 -8.45 -22.09
N ARG A 209 -3.10 -8.38 -22.55
CA ARG A 209 -1.91 -8.60 -21.73
C ARG A 209 -0.82 -7.59 -22.08
N GLY A 210 -0.04 -7.20 -21.08
CA GLY A 210 1.20 -6.46 -21.27
C GLY A 210 2.42 -7.32 -20.91
N GLY A 211 3.58 -7.00 -21.49
CA GLY A 211 4.85 -7.65 -21.11
C GLY A 211 5.17 -7.47 -19.63
N ALA A 212 4.93 -6.28 -19.08
CA ALA A 212 5.16 -5.92 -17.68
C ALA A 212 3.96 -6.17 -16.74
N VAL A 213 2.83 -6.64 -17.27
CA VAL A 213 1.63 -6.96 -16.50
C VAL A 213 1.71 -8.42 -16.06
N LYS A 214 2.18 -8.64 -14.83
CA LYS A 214 2.46 -9.96 -14.24
C LYS A 214 2.01 -10.01 -12.78
N GLY A 215 1.51 -11.15 -12.33
CA GLY A 215 1.00 -11.34 -10.97
C GLY A 215 -0.19 -10.41 -10.67
N ASN A 216 -0.17 -9.79 -9.49
CA ASN A 216 -1.22 -8.88 -9.03
C ASN A 216 -1.07 -7.47 -9.64
N HIS A 217 -1.05 -7.39 -10.98
CA HIS A 217 -0.97 -6.15 -11.74
C HIS A 217 -2.10 -6.13 -12.79
N VAL A 218 -2.89 -5.05 -12.80
CA VAL A 218 -3.87 -4.74 -13.86
C VAL A 218 -3.46 -3.44 -14.54
N ASP A 219 -3.51 -3.40 -15.87
CA ASP A 219 -3.29 -2.19 -16.65
C ASP A 219 -4.59 -1.81 -17.37
N ILE A 220 -5.15 -0.65 -17.05
CA ILE A 220 -6.49 -0.24 -17.45
C ILE A 220 -6.42 0.55 -18.76
N PHE A 221 -7.27 0.20 -19.73
CA PHE A 221 -7.29 0.93 -20.98
C PHE A 221 -7.99 2.28 -20.83
N PHE A 222 -7.33 3.33 -21.30
CA PHE A 222 -7.86 4.68 -21.45
C PHE A 222 -7.84 5.13 -22.91
N ASN A 223 -8.68 6.10 -23.26
CA ASN A 223 -8.76 6.57 -24.64
C ASN A 223 -7.55 7.45 -25.01
N THR A 224 -6.96 8.14 -24.05
CA THR A 224 -5.88 9.11 -24.28
C THR A 224 -4.71 8.93 -23.33
N HIS A 225 -3.53 9.36 -23.77
CA HIS A 225 -2.34 9.38 -22.93
C HIS A 225 -2.41 10.41 -21.79
N GLY A 226 -3.26 11.44 -21.92
CA GLY A 226 -3.52 12.38 -20.83
C GLY A 226 -4.22 11.70 -19.66
N GLU A 227 -5.23 10.88 -19.96
CA GLU A 227 -5.98 10.11 -18.94
C GLU A 227 -5.10 9.09 -18.23
N THR A 228 -4.23 8.36 -18.94
CA THR A 228 -3.31 7.41 -18.30
C THR A 228 -2.38 8.10 -17.31
N ARG A 229 -1.83 9.26 -17.69
CA ARG A 229 -0.98 10.06 -16.81
C ARG A 229 -1.73 10.63 -15.61
N ALA A 230 -2.98 11.05 -15.81
CA ALA A 230 -3.83 11.55 -14.73
C ALA A 230 -4.25 10.43 -13.76
N TYR A 231 -4.44 9.21 -14.27
CA TYR A 231 -4.70 8.04 -13.44
C TYR A 231 -3.47 7.68 -12.59
N GLY A 232 -2.30 7.60 -13.21
CA GLY A 232 -1.03 7.27 -12.55
C GLY A 232 -0.93 5.79 -12.16
N THR A 233 -0.05 5.48 -11.21
CA THR A 233 0.03 4.15 -10.58
C THR A 233 -0.71 4.19 -9.25
N ARG A 234 -1.58 3.21 -9.02
CA ARG A 234 -2.34 3.08 -7.76
C ARG A 234 -2.27 1.66 -7.25
N SER A 235 -2.73 1.48 -6.01
CA SER A 235 -3.08 0.19 -5.45
C SER A 235 -4.59 0.19 -5.26
N ALA A 236 -5.28 -0.82 -5.76
CA ALA A 236 -6.73 -0.94 -5.64
C ALA A 236 -7.12 -2.38 -5.31
N GLU A 237 -8.14 -2.55 -4.48
CA GLU A 237 -8.77 -3.85 -4.31
C GLU A 237 -9.50 -4.24 -5.60
N VAL A 238 -9.36 -5.50 -5.98
CA VAL A 238 -9.94 -6.08 -7.18
C VAL A 238 -10.89 -7.18 -6.78
N PHE A 239 -12.11 -7.16 -7.32
CA PHE A 239 -13.09 -8.20 -7.09
C PHE A 239 -13.39 -8.93 -8.40
N LEU A 240 -13.40 -10.25 -8.40
CA LEU A 240 -13.96 -11.06 -9.48
C LEU A 240 -15.48 -11.01 -9.41
N VAL A 241 -16.12 -10.69 -10.54
CA VAL A 241 -17.58 -10.75 -10.68
C VAL A 241 -17.96 -12.15 -11.17
N GLN A 242 -18.82 -12.83 -10.43
CA GLN A 242 -19.30 -14.20 -10.67
C GLN A 242 -20.81 -14.24 -10.87
#